data_AF-A0A2E9W9U9-F1
#
_entry.id   AF-A0A2E9W9U9-F1
#
_cell.length_a   1.000
_cell.length_b   1.000
_cell.length_c   1.000
_cell.angle_alpha   90.00
_cell.angle_beta   90.00
_cell.angle_gamma   90.00
#
_symmetry.space_group_name_H-M   'P 1'
#
loop_
_entity.id
_entity.type
_entity.pdbx_description
1 polymer ?
#
loop_
_entity_poly.entity_id
_entity_poly.type
_entity_poly.pdbx_seq_one_letter_code
_entity_poly.pdbx_strand_id
1 'polypeptide(L)'
;MKKIKKQFSHDSLQDANSIKAILKAITTGLGKGKVVLSDDRDEIILEPEGLLNLRVSASQDEDRSSLTLRVSWHADRDASKDRKLVVGEKNN
;
A
#
# COMPACT_ATOMS: atom_id res chain seq x y z
N MET A 1 -9.44 13.27 -15.66
CA MET A 1 -9.36 12.82 -14.25
C MET A 1 -9.34 11.29 -14.24
N LYS A 2 -8.33 10.63 -13.68
CA LYS A 2 -8.29 9.15 -13.59
C LYS A 2 -9.35 8.69 -12.59
N LYS A 3 -10.32 7.87 -13.02
CA LYS A 3 -11.33 7.28 -12.12
C LYS A 3 -10.65 6.32 -11.14
N ILE A 4 -10.81 6.57 -9.84
CA ILE A 4 -10.48 5.61 -8.79
C ILE A 4 -11.49 4.46 -8.92
N LYS A 5 -11.01 3.23 -9.17
CA LYS A 5 -11.88 2.08 -9.44
C LYS A 5 -12.52 1.51 -8.17
N LYS A 6 -11.84 1.59 -7.02
CA LYS A 6 -12.32 1.14 -5.70
C LYS A 6 -11.64 1.97 -4.61
N GLN A 7 -12.37 2.36 -3.58
CA GLN A 7 -11.88 3.10 -2.41
C GLN A 7 -12.51 2.50 -1.15
N PHE A 8 -11.73 2.41 -0.07
CA PHE A 8 -12.18 2.00 1.25
C PHE A 8 -11.75 3.08 2.24
N SER A 9 -12.63 3.46 3.17
CA SER A 9 -12.34 4.46 4.19
C SER A 9 -13.10 4.10 5.47
N HIS A 10 -12.36 3.84 6.54
CA HIS A 10 -12.90 3.51 7.86
C HIS A 10 -12.34 4.49 8.90
N ASP A 11 -13.20 5.02 9.77
CA ASP A 11 -12.83 5.89 10.89
C ASP A 11 -13.53 5.39 12.15
N SER A 12 -12.78 5.24 13.24
CA SER A 12 -13.30 4.75 14.51
C SER A 12 -12.45 5.23 15.69
N LEU A 13 -13.10 5.51 16.81
CA LEU A 13 -12.44 5.74 18.08
C LEU A 13 -12.17 4.41 18.78
N GLN A 14 -10.91 4.13 19.10
CA GLN A 14 -10.45 2.85 19.65
C GLN A 14 -9.37 3.08 20.71
N ASP A 15 -9.22 2.14 21.63
CA ASP A 15 -8.08 2.13 22.56
C ASP A 15 -6.77 1.67 21.89
N ALA A 16 -5.66 1.84 22.58
CA ALA A 16 -4.33 1.52 22.07
C ALA A 16 -4.14 0.02 21.74
N ASN A 17 -4.80 -0.89 22.48
CA ASN A 17 -4.69 -2.32 22.24
C ASN A 17 -5.44 -2.72 20.97
N SER A 18 -6.63 -2.16 20.76
CA SER A 18 -7.43 -2.32 19.54
C SER A 18 -6.69 -1.76 18.32
N ILE A 19 -6.10 -0.56 18.41
CA ILE A 19 -5.26 0.00 17.35
C ILE A 19 -4.07 -0.91 17.04
N LYS A 20 -3.37 -1.41 18.07
CA LYS A 20 -2.25 -2.36 17.89
C LYS A 20 -2.69 -3.63 17.16
N ALA A 21 -3.86 -4.19 17.50
CA ALA A 21 -4.39 -5.38 16.85
C ALA A 21 -4.67 -5.13 15.36
N ILE A 22 -5.28 -4.00 15.01
CA ILE A 22 -5.53 -3.59 13.62
C ILE A 22 -4.22 -3.44 12.85
N LEU A 23 -3.24 -2.72 13.41
CA LEU A 23 -1.93 -2.54 12.78
C LEU A 23 -1.21 -3.88 12.56
N LYS A 24 -1.30 -4.81 13.51
CA LYS A 24 -0.73 -6.17 13.39
C LYS A 24 -1.40 -6.97 12.28
N ALA A 25 -2.72 -6.85 12.12
CA ALA A 25 -3.45 -7.52 11.03
C ALA A 25 -3.01 -6.98 9.66
N ILE A 26 -2.88 -5.65 9.53
CA ILE A 26 -2.39 -5.00 8.31
C ILE A 26 -0.97 -5.47 7.97
N THR A 27 -0.03 -5.43 8.93
CA THR A 27 1.36 -5.86 8.68
C THR A 27 1.46 -7.35 8.35
N THR A 28 0.62 -8.18 8.97
CA THR A 28 0.52 -9.62 8.63
C THR A 28 0.02 -9.82 7.20
N GLY A 29 -1.00 -9.07 6.76
CA GLY A 29 -1.51 -9.13 5.40
C GLY A 29 -0.50 -8.66 4.36
N LEU A 30 0.22 -7.57 4.65
CA LEU A 30 1.33 -7.08 3.81
C LEU A 30 2.40 -8.17 3.61
N GLY A 31 2.83 -8.83 4.69
CA GLY A 31 3.81 -9.91 4.62
C GLY A 31 3.33 -11.16 3.87
N LYS A 32 2.02 -11.36 3.76
CA LYS A 32 1.41 -12.45 2.99
C LYS A 32 1.13 -12.09 1.52
N GLY A 33 1.33 -10.84 1.11
CA GLY A 33 0.97 -10.36 -0.23
C GLY A 33 -0.53 -10.19 -0.45
N LYS A 34 -1.34 -10.17 0.62
CA LYS A 34 -2.79 -9.94 0.53
C LYS A 34 -3.31 -9.24 1.79
N VAL A 35 -3.89 -8.06 1.61
CA VAL A 35 -4.56 -7.30 2.67
C VAL A 35 -6.05 -7.22 2.34
N VAL A 36 -6.88 -7.69 3.25
CA VAL A 36 -8.34 -7.55 3.16
C VAL A 36 -8.77 -6.58 4.24
N LEU A 37 -9.46 -5.52 3.84
CA LEU A 37 -10.08 -4.56 4.76
C LEU A 37 -11.58 -4.60 4.53
N SER A 38 -12.34 -4.76 5.61
CA SER A 38 -13.81 -4.84 5.55
C SER A 38 -14.40 -4.20 6.80
N ASP A 39 -15.51 -3.49 6.64
CA ASP A 39 -16.38 -3.06 7.72
C ASP A 39 -17.83 -3.50 7.46
N ASP A 40 -18.82 -2.84 8.07
CA ASP A 40 -20.24 -3.12 7.88
C ASP A 40 -20.80 -2.67 6.53
N ARG A 41 -20.05 -1.85 5.78
CA ARG A 41 -20.51 -1.20 4.55
C ARG A 41 -19.73 -1.67 3.33
N ASP A 42 -18.42 -1.77 3.44
CA ASP A 42 -17.53 -1.96 2.30
C ASP A 42 -16.44 -3.02 2.57
N GLU A 43 -15.92 -3.57 1.47
CA GLU A 43 -14.74 -4.43 1.46
C GLU A 43 -13.78 -4.02 0.34
N ILE A 44 -12.49 -4.06 0.62
CA ILE A 44 -11.44 -4.03 -0.39
C ILE A 44 -10.41 -5.13 -0.18
N ILE A 45 -10.00 -5.73 -1.29
CA ILE A 45 -8.87 -6.65 -1.35
C ILE A 45 -7.73 -5.95 -2.09
N LEU A 46 -6.58 -5.88 -1.43
CA LEU A 46 -5.34 -5.31 -1.94
C LEU A 46 -4.31 -6.41 -2.06
N GLU A 47 -3.56 -6.41 -3.17
CA GLU A 47 -2.49 -7.35 -3.48
C GLU A 47 -1.18 -6.55 -3.59
N PRO A 48 -0.45 -6.35 -2.46
CA PRO A 48 0.86 -5.72 -2.48
C PRO A 48 1.85 -6.57 -3.27
N GLU A 49 2.53 -5.93 -4.23
CA GLU A 49 3.52 -6.57 -5.07
C GLU A 49 4.72 -5.65 -5.33
N GLY A 50 5.83 -6.25 -5.76
CA GLY A 50 7.06 -5.52 -6.10
C GLY A 50 7.65 -4.75 -4.91
N LEU A 51 8.14 -3.54 -5.18
CA LEU A 51 8.68 -2.66 -4.16
C LEU A 51 7.56 -1.80 -3.55
N LEU A 52 7.51 -1.80 -2.21
CA LEU A 52 6.58 -0.99 -1.44
C LEU A 52 7.31 0.27 -0.96
N ASN A 53 6.70 1.43 -1.17
CA ASN A 53 7.14 2.67 -0.57
C ASN A 53 6.41 2.90 0.75
N LEU A 54 7.16 3.15 1.83
CA LEU A 54 6.63 3.51 3.15
C LEU A 54 6.91 4.99 3.42
N ARG A 55 5.84 5.74 3.71
CA ARG A 55 5.93 7.10 4.26
C ARG A 55 5.36 7.10 5.67
N VAL A 56 6.15 7.61 6.60
CA VAL A 56 5.77 7.86 7.99
C VAL A 56 5.81 9.37 8.21
N SER A 57 4.74 9.93 8.74
CA SER A 57 4.69 11.34 9.15
C SER A 57 3.88 11.47 10.43
N ALA A 58 4.31 12.36 11.32
CA ALA A 58 3.61 12.68 12.55
C ALA A 58 3.45 14.19 12.68
N SER A 59 2.40 14.60 13.38
CA SER A 59 2.18 16.00 13.78
C SER A 59 1.65 16.05 15.20
N GLN A 60 1.94 17.14 15.90
CA GLN A 60 1.42 17.40 17.23
C GLN A 60 1.11 18.90 17.36
N ASP A 61 -0.08 19.22 17.84
CA ASP A 61 -0.47 20.53 18.33
C ASP A 61 -0.93 20.41 19.80
N GLU A 62 -1.54 21.47 20.36
CA GLU A 62 -1.94 21.51 21.77
C GLU A 62 -2.97 20.42 22.14
N ASP A 63 -3.86 20.07 21.22
CA ASP A 63 -5.01 19.21 21.50
C ASP A 63 -4.91 17.84 20.81
N ARG A 64 -4.01 17.68 19.85
CA ARG A 64 -3.98 16.50 18.98
C ARG A 64 -2.58 16.06 18.62
N SER A 65 -2.37 14.75 18.76
CA SER A 65 -1.27 14.04 18.11
C SER A 65 -1.81 13.21 16.94
N SER A 66 -1.09 13.19 15.83
CA SER A 66 -1.42 12.36 14.67
C SER A 66 -0.19 11.60 14.18
N LEU A 67 -0.41 10.34 13.79
CA LEU A 67 0.56 9.50 13.11
C LEU A 67 -0.09 8.98 11.84
N THR A 68 0.53 9.26 10.70
CA THR A 68 0.12 8.73 9.40
C THR A 68 1.15 7.71 8.93
N LEU A 69 0.66 6.50 8.65
CA LEU A 69 1.41 5.46 7.95
C LEU A 69 0.79 5.30 6.56
N ARG A 70 1.58 5.56 5.51
CA ARG A 70 1.15 5.34 4.13
C ARG A 70 2.07 4.32 3.48
N VAL A 71 1.49 3.24 3.00
CA VAL A 71 2.14 2.24 2.17
C VAL A 71 1.55 2.32 0.77
N SER A 72 2.41 2.38 -0.24
CA SER A 72 1.98 2.45 -1.64
C SER A 72 2.88 1.60 -2.51
N TRP A 73 2.31 0.95 -3.51
CA TRP A 73 3.01 0.20 -4.53
C TRP A 73 2.36 0.49 -5.88
N HIS A 74 3.07 0.16 -6.95
CA HIS A 74 2.52 0.16 -8.29
C HIS A 74 2.19 -1.27 -8.66
N ALA A 75 0.94 -1.52 -9.04
CA ALA A 75 0.61 -2.75 -9.73
C ALA A 75 1.37 -2.72 -11.06
N ASP A 76 2.26 -3.68 -11.28
CA ASP A 76 3.44 -3.51 -12.13
C ASP A 76 3.08 -3.13 -13.59
N ARG A 77 3.95 -2.33 -14.21
CA ARG A 77 4.14 -2.37 -15.66
C ARG A 77 5.64 -2.47 -15.88
N ASP A 78 6.11 -3.71 -15.97
CA ASP A 78 7.49 -4.10 -16.28
C ASP A 78 8.52 -3.57 -15.26
N ALA A 79 8.81 -4.35 -14.22
CA ALA A 79 10.22 -4.57 -13.86
C ALA A 79 10.98 -4.81 -15.17
N SER A 80 11.74 -3.80 -15.60
CA SER A 80 12.52 -3.73 -16.82
C SER A 80 12.78 -5.10 -17.43
N LYS A 81 12.14 -5.41 -18.56
CA LYS A 81 12.75 -6.34 -19.51
C LYS A 81 14.15 -5.81 -19.73
N ASP A 82 15.14 -6.47 -19.14
CA ASP A 82 16.55 -6.27 -19.45
C ASP A 82 16.68 -6.55 -20.95
N ARG A 83 16.49 -5.51 -21.76
CA ARG A 83 16.71 -5.60 -23.19
C ARG A 83 18.22 -5.67 -23.33
N LYS A 84 18.73 -6.89 -23.37
CA LYS A 84 20.11 -7.16 -23.70
C LYS A 84 20.39 -6.49 -25.04
N LEU A 85 21.22 -5.45 -25.01
CA LEU A 85 21.71 -4.80 -26.22
C LEU A 85 22.51 -5.84 -27.01
N VAL A 86 22.05 -6.19 -28.21
CA VAL A 86 22.84 -6.95 -29.18
C VAL A 86 23.41 -5.95 -30.17
N VAL A 87 24.74 -5.78 -30.16
CA VAL A 87 25.47 -5.04 -31.19
C VAL A 87 26.14 -6.06 -32.12
N GLY A 88 25.75 -6.03 -33.39
CA GLY A 88 26.35 -6.77 -34.49
C GLY A 88 25.93 -6.14 -35.82
N GLU A 89 26.84 -6.11 -36.80
CA GLU A 89 26.60 -5.51 -38.12
C GLU A 89 25.45 -6.21 -38.83
N LYS A 90 24.42 -5.45 -39.20
CA LYS A 90 23.36 -5.93 -40.08
C LYS A 90 23.89 -5.91 -41.52
N ASN A 91 24.69 -6.91 -41.87
CA ASN A 91 25.09 -7.17 -43.25
C ASN A 91 24.01 -8.02 -43.92
N ASN A 92 23.20 -7.40 -44.80
CA ASN A 92 22.89 -7.93 -46.13
C ASN A 92 22.31 -6.81 -47.00
#